data_AF-A0A9X1MPB0-F1
#
_entry.id   AF-A0A9X1MPB0-F1
#
_cell.length_a   1.000
_cell.length_b   1.000
_cell.length_c   1.000
_cell.angle_alpha   90.00
_cell.angle_beta   90.00
_cell.angle_gamma   90.00
#
_symmetry.space_group_name_H-M   'P 1'
#
loop_
_entity.id
_entity.type
_entity.pdbx_description
1 polymer ?
#
loop_
_entity_poly.entity_id
_entity_poly.type
_entity_poly.pdbx_seq_one_letter_code
_entity_poly.pdbx_strand_id
1 'polypeptide(L)'
;MPRSDRRRSLCTLAVLVLAIPFVLVASPVRAQFGCGCGFGFSPLLQDDDTIIDVSADEFAGLLTSDDVWVDAELIEVEFLGRVRTEIPLCFGSRVIYPNVYRLHLKLNRPLFGRGKAPETVVLDDVAIGEEFYDNRFRQPPQVGDRVFANLTQDDEGNWRHLFVGIPLPNEIERVDRVKGLYELANSWRATDLFYAGFDDPDPYYAVWCMNALSPSLFRGSDADEQAYGRFRSKSTPERYREALMQLLETPETIPAAYVYATDELDDLDLADAEVERCHQAHCARLRKFSPLPPDSSPVLRGDELTEMLSSFYEDESTPRRRDILKILVELADSSVVERRTPALRYASWLHSGEDKALNAEILQLYRDHVPLREQNEDLLTGYWDGLGTFMNSELHDKRSICDAGIDLIEQKLPSAAPHELESMIELLTRCCYSCQEHEVLWRHLTTRLRTLYSLSAGDAQRTALEELLREFKIPLPADTRT
;
A
#
# COMPACT_ATOMS: atom_id res chain seq x y z
N MET A 1 -3.73 16.67 -30.65
CA MET A 1 -5.08 17.09 -30.18
C MET A 1 -4.91 17.62 -28.76
N PRO A 2 -5.47 18.78 -28.40
CA PRO A 2 -5.30 19.29 -27.04
C PRO A 2 -6.13 18.42 -26.09
N ARG A 3 -5.45 17.78 -25.12
CA ARG A 3 -6.06 17.02 -24.03
C ARG A 3 -7.01 17.96 -23.26
N SER A 4 -8.25 17.52 -23.09
CA SER A 4 -9.29 18.30 -22.45
C SER A 4 -9.05 18.41 -20.94
N ASP A 5 -9.02 19.65 -20.43
CA ASP A 5 -9.21 19.97 -19.02
C ASP A 5 -10.48 19.28 -18.47
N ARG A 6 -10.31 18.14 -17.80
CA ARG A 6 -11.35 17.55 -16.96
C ARG A 6 -11.02 17.84 -15.50
N ARG A 7 -11.58 18.94 -15.02
CA ARG A 7 -11.79 19.22 -13.59
C ARG A 7 -12.45 18.01 -12.94
N ARG A 8 -11.72 17.29 -12.09
CA ARG A 8 -12.31 16.31 -11.17
C ARG A 8 -13.20 17.08 -10.18
N SER A 9 -14.50 16.85 -10.30
CA SER A 9 -15.53 17.36 -9.39
C SER A 9 -15.46 16.56 -8.09
N LEU A 10 -14.99 17.20 -7.02
CA LEU A 10 -15.06 16.69 -5.65
C LEU A 10 -16.52 16.54 -5.24
N CYS A 11 -17.00 15.30 -5.16
CA CYS A 11 -18.25 14.97 -4.49
C CYS A 11 -18.06 15.14 -2.98
N THR A 12 -18.69 16.18 -2.44
CA THR A 12 -18.73 16.49 -1.01
C THR A 12 -19.61 15.46 -0.29
N LEU A 13 -19.01 14.51 0.44
CA LEU A 13 -19.73 13.69 1.40
C LEU A 13 -19.84 14.48 2.72
N ALA A 14 -21.00 15.05 2.98
CA ALA A 14 -21.30 15.75 4.22
C ALA A 14 -21.49 14.73 5.35
N VAL A 15 -20.50 14.59 6.25
CA VAL A 15 -20.63 13.79 7.48
C VAL A 15 -21.39 14.62 8.53
N LEU A 16 -22.56 14.12 8.91
CA LEU A 16 -23.44 14.70 9.91
C LEU A 16 -22.86 14.46 11.32
N VAL A 17 -22.42 15.52 12.00
CA VAL A 17 -21.97 15.46 13.40
C VAL A 17 -23.19 15.37 14.32
N LEU A 18 -23.47 14.18 14.84
CA LEU A 18 -24.42 13.99 15.94
C LEU A 18 -23.68 14.11 17.28
N ALA A 19 -23.88 15.26 17.94
CA ALA A 19 -23.44 15.48 19.31
C ALA A 19 -24.31 14.67 20.29
N ILE A 20 -23.70 13.76 21.05
CA ILE A 20 -24.30 13.16 22.25
C ILE A 20 -23.41 13.53 23.44
N PRO A 21 -23.94 14.18 24.50
CA PRO A 21 -23.14 14.52 25.67
C PRO A 21 -23.13 13.33 26.64
N PHE A 22 -21.95 12.81 26.96
CA PHE A 22 -21.76 12.00 28.16
C PHE A 22 -20.71 12.63 29.07
N VAL A 23 -21.09 12.69 30.34
CA VAL A 23 -20.43 13.40 31.43
C VAL A 23 -19.87 12.37 32.42
N LEU A 24 -18.60 12.57 32.83
CA LEU A 24 -17.85 12.02 33.99
C LEU A 24 -17.38 10.54 33.87
N VAL A 25 -16.15 10.16 34.26
CA VAL A 25 -15.38 10.48 35.48
C VAL A 25 -13.85 10.52 35.18
N ALA A 26 -13.14 11.41 35.88
CA ALA A 26 -11.73 11.73 35.72
C ALA A 26 -10.72 10.60 36.02
N SER A 27 -9.82 10.36 35.07
CA SER A 27 -8.39 10.05 35.26
C SER A 27 -7.66 10.53 33.99
N PRO A 28 -6.58 11.32 34.05
CA PRO A 28 -6.07 12.05 32.90
C PRO A 28 -5.10 11.20 32.08
N VAL A 29 -5.53 10.04 31.58
CA VAL A 29 -4.84 9.42 30.44
C VAL A 29 -5.37 10.10 29.19
N ARG A 30 -4.76 11.23 28.82
CA ARG A 30 -5.02 11.89 27.54
C ARG A 30 -4.48 10.98 26.43
N ALA A 31 -5.31 10.06 25.97
CA ALA A 31 -5.06 9.35 24.73
C ALA A 31 -5.14 10.37 23.58
N GLN A 32 -3.98 10.89 23.17
CA GLN A 32 -3.84 11.66 21.94
C GLN A 32 -3.91 10.68 20.77
N PHE A 33 -5.14 10.33 20.36
CA PHE A 33 -5.36 9.68 19.08
C PHE A 33 -5.18 10.73 17.98
N GLY A 34 -3.96 10.82 17.46
CA GLY A 34 -3.71 11.41 16.16
C GLY A 34 -4.29 10.50 15.09
N CYS A 35 -5.59 10.63 14.81
CA CYS A 35 -6.21 10.01 13.65
C CYS A 35 -5.77 10.82 12.43
N GLY A 36 -4.56 10.55 11.95
CA GLY A 36 -4.03 11.04 10.68
C GLY A 36 -4.68 10.29 9.53
N CYS A 37 -5.96 10.54 9.27
CA CYS A 37 -6.57 10.19 7.99
C CYS A 37 -6.15 11.25 6.96
N GLY A 38 -4.91 11.13 6.47
CA GLY A 38 -4.39 11.91 5.34
C GLY A 38 -4.00 10.95 4.23
N PHE A 39 -4.73 10.98 3.12
CA PHE A 39 -4.40 10.22 1.91
C PHE A 39 -3.08 10.75 1.33
N GLY A 40 -2.03 9.93 1.45
CA GLY A 40 -0.66 10.17 1.01
C GLY A 40 0.25 9.07 1.57
N PHE A 41 -0.19 7.82 1.43
CA PHE A 41 0.54 6.67 1.97
C PHE A 41 1.45 6.15 0.85
N SER A 42 2.75 6.01 1.10
CA SER A 42 3.57 5.06 0.35
C SER A 42 3.45 3.71 1.06
N PRO A 43 2.53 2.82 0.64
CA PRO A 43 2.23 1.56 1.36
C PRO A 43 3.42 0.59 1.38
N LEU A 44 4.46 0.86 0.58
CA LEU A 44 5.61 -0.02 0.35
C LEU A 44 6.48 -0.23 1.60
N LEU A 45 6.71 0.82 2.38
CA LEU A 45 7.74 0.84 3.43
C LEU A 45 7.17 0.87 4.84
N GLN A 46 5.99 0.30 5.07
CA GLN A 46 5.49 0.13 6.43
C GLN A 46 6.18 -1.05 7.11
N ASP A 47 7.36 -0.80 7.68
CA ASP A 47 7.90 -1.64 8.74
C ASP A 47 7.39 -1.05 10.06
N ASP A 48 6.37 -1.71 10.65
CA ASP A 48 5.68 -1.32 11.90
C ASP A 48 6.64 -1.06 13.09
N ASP A 49 7.91 -1.43 12.92
CA ASP A 49 8.97 -1.35 13.90
C ASP A 49 9.87 -0.10 13.81
N THR A 50 9.77 0.73 12.75
CA THR A 50 10.58 1.96 12.67
C THR A 50 10.00 3.10 13.54
N ILE A 51 10.85 3.84 14.26
CA ILE A 51 10.40 4.95 15.11
C ILE A 51 10.24 6.24 14.30
N ILE A 52 11.23 6.54 13.47
CA ILE A 52 11.28 7.70 12.58
C ILE A 52 11.26 7.18 11.14
N ASP A 53 10.08 7.25 10.53
CA ASP A 53 9.95 7.05 9.09
C ASP A 53 10.36 8.34 8.36
N VAL A 54 11.54 8.31 7.76
CA VAL A 54 12.07 9.43 6.97
C VAL A 54 11.51 9.47 5.55
N SER A 55 10.90 8.36 5.09
CA SER A 55 10.31 8.25 3.75
C SER A 55 8.87 8.75 3.70
N ALA A 56 8.22 8.89 4.86
CA ALA A 56 6.87 9.41 4.99
C ALA A 56 6.74 10.87 4.52
N ASP A 57 5.59 11.19 3.94
CA ASP A 57 5.26 12.53 3.46
C ASP A 57 5.30 13.57 4.60
N GLU A 58 4.91 13.18 5.81
CA GLU A 58 4.88 14.07 6.97
C GLU A 58 6.27 14.38 7.54
N PHE A 59 7.34 13.72 7.07
CA PHE A 59 8.68 13.90 7.62
C PHE A 59 9.17 15.35 7.49
N ALA A 60 8.78 16.09 6.44
CA ALA A 60 9.07 17.51 6.32
C ALA A 60 8.46 18.36 7.46
N GLY A 61 7.26 18.00 7.90
CA GLY A 61 6.60 18.57 9.07
C GLY A 61 7.42 18.30 10.33
N LEU A 62 7.93 17.08 10.51
CA LEU A 62 8.78 16.72 11.64
C LEU A 62 10.09 17.54 11.68
N LEU A 63 10.71 17.77 10.53
CA LEU A 63 11.94 18.58 10.41
C LEU A 63 11.75 20.06 10.77
N THR A 64 10.52 20.57 10.63
CA THR A 64 10.21 22.00 10.80
C THR A 64 9.35 22.32 12.01
N SER A 65 8.85 21.30 12.69
CA SER A 65 8.06 21.39 13.93
C SER A 65 8.83 22.04 15.09
N ASP A 66 8.06 22.58 16.03
CA ASP A 66 8.59 23.08 17.32
C ASP A 66 8.85 21.93 18.31
N ASP A 67 8.33 20.74 18.02
CA ASP A 67 8.65 19.51 18.74
C ASP A 67 10.13 19.15 18.56
N VAL A 68 10.66 18.35 19.48
CA VAL A 68 12.08 17.99 19.54
C VAL A 68 12.24 16.49 19.42
N TRP A 69 12.81 16.04 18.32
CA TRP A 69 13.27 14.67 18.18
C TRP A 69 14.64 14.51 18.83
N VAL A 70 14.78 13.49 19.68
CA VAL A 70 16.00 13.25 20.45
C VAL A 70 16.42 11.79 20.41
N ASP A 71 17.72 11.58 20.51
CA ASP A 71 18.36 10.32 20.81
C ASP A 71 18.76 10.35 22.28
N ALA A 72 18.25 9.41 23.06
CA ALA A 72 18.37 9.40 24.51
C ALA A 72 18.66 7.99 25.05
N GLU A 73 19.12 7.94 26.28
CA GLU A 73 19.29 6.72 27.08
C GLU A 73 18.27 6.73 28.23
N LEU A 74 17.63 5.58 28.47
CA LEU A 74 16.79 5.39 29.65
C LEU A 74 17.67 5.30 30.91
N ILE A 75 17.58 6.27 31.80
CA ILE A 75 18.36 6.27 33.06
C ILE A 75 17.54 5.81 34.26
N GLU A 76 16.22 5.86 34.17
CA GLU A 76 15.29 5.34 35.17
C GLU A 76 13.99 4.88 34.48
N VAL A 77 13.46 3.75 34.90
CA VAL A 77 12.21 3.17 34.40
C VAL A 77 11.39 2.69 35.58
N GLU A 78 10.19 3.25 35.75
CA GLU A 78 9.25 2.87 36.80
C GLU A 78 7.96 2.34 36.16
N PHE A 79 7.58 1.09 36.48
CA PHE A 79 6.31 0.53 36.05
C PHE A 79 5.18 1.02 36.96
N LEU A 80 4.22 1.75 36.39
CA LEU A 80 3.11 2.36 37.14
C LEU A 80 1.88 1.45 37.22
N GLY A 81 1.73 0.52 36.28
CA GLY A 81 0.63 -0.45 36.28
C GLY A 81 0.04 -0.71 34.90
N ARG A 82 -1.11 -1.39 34.86
CA ARG A 82 -1.90 -1.57 33.65
C ARG A 82 -3.15 -0.73 33.70
N VAL A 83 -3.44 0.00 32.63
CA VAL A 83 -4.62 0.87 32.53
C VAL A 83 -5.61 0.25 31.55
N ARG A 84 -6.90 0.18 31.91
CA ARG A 84 -7.96 -0.20 30.97
C ARG A 84 -8.23 0.98 30.04
N THR A 85 -7.91 0.85 28.76
CA THR A 85 -8.24 1.84 27.75
C THR A 85 -9.28 1.30 26.78
N GLU A 86 -10.27 2.12 26.47
CA GLU A 86 -11.34 1.78 25.54
C GLU A 86 -11.14 2.59 24.25
N ILE A 87 -10.79 1.89 23.17
CA ILE A 87 -10.55 2.48 21.86
C ILE A 87 -11.86 2.45 21.07
N PRO A 88 -12.37 3.61 20.64
CA PRO A 88 -13.50 3.67 19.73
C PRO A 88 -13.09 3.16 18.35
N LEU A 89 -13.85 2.22 17.79
CA LEU A 89 -13.71 1.71 16.42
C LEU A 89 -14.94 2.08 15.60
N CYS A 90 -14.83 2.03 14.27
CA CYS A 90 -15.94 2.30 13.35
C CYS A 90 -17.20 1.44 13.65
N PHE A 91 -17.03 0.28 14.29
CA PHE A 91 -18.12 -0.63 14.67
C PHE A 91 -18.01 -1.14 16.12
N GLY A 92 -17.84 -0.23 17.09
CA GLY A 92 -17.89 -0.56 18.53
C GLY A 92 -16.72 0.02 19.31
N SER A 93 -16.37 -0.63 20.43
CA SER A 93 -15.16 -0.31 21.19
C SER A 93 -14.34 -1.57 21.48
N ARG A 94 -13.01 -1.45 21.38
CA ARG A 94 -12.09 -2.49 21.82
C ARG A 94 -11.47 -2.05 23.13
N VAL A 95 -11.51 -2.92 24.12
CA VAL A 95 -10.85 -2.68 25.41
C VAL A 95 -9.47 -3.30 25.37
N ILE A 96 -8.47 -2.50 25.69
CA ILE A 96 -7.07 -2.93 25.78
C ILE A 96 -6.47 -2.53 27.14
N TYR A 97 -5.34 -3.15 27.48
CA TYR A 97 -4.71 -3.00 28.80
C TYR A 97 -3.21 -2.68 28.67
N PRO A 98 -2.83 -1.48 28.18
CA PRO A 98 -1.43 -1.07 28.10
C PRO A 98 -0.75 -1.09 29.47
N ASN A 99 0.54 -1.45 29.46
CA ASN A 99 1.47 -1.25 30.57
C ASN A 99 1.91 0.21 30.56
N VAL A 100 1.77 0.92 31.66
CA VAL A 100 2.16 2.33 31.76
C VAL A 100 3.45 2.43 32.56
N TYR A 101 4.40 3.21 32.05
CA TYR A 101 5.70 3.45 32.65
C TYR A 101 5.94 4.95 32.81
N ARG A 102 6.64 5.32 33.87
CA ARG A 102 7.37 6.58 33.94
C ARG A 102 8.79 6.34 33.45
N LEU A 103 9.22 7.09 32.45
CA LEU A 103 10.56 7.00 31.86
C LEU A 103 11.36 8.27 32.16
N HIS A 104 12.59 8.10 32.64
CA HIS A 104 13.55 9.19 32.77
C HIS A 104 14.60 9.04 31.68
N LEU A 105 14.63 10.03 30.78
CA LEU A 105 15.52 10.09 29.64
C LEU A 105 16.72 10.97 29.94
N LYS A 106 17.92 10.49 29.63
CA LYS A 106 19.11 11.33 29.48
C LYS A 106 19.36 11.54 27.99
N LEU A 107 19.29 12.79 27.55
CA LEU A 107 19.45 13.11 26.14
C LEU A 107 20.93 13.01 25.75
N ASN A 108 21.20 12.22 24.71
CA ASN A 108 22.53 12.10 24.13
C ASN A 108 22.76 13.21 23.11
N ARG A 109 21.77 13.45 22.24
CA ARG A 109 21.81 14.52 21.23
C ARG A 109 20.41 14.83 20.66
N PRO A 110 20.19 16.06 20.18
CA PRO A 110 19.03 16.35 19.33
C PRO A 110 19.19 15.67 17.96
N LEU A 111 18.08 15.25 17.38
CA LEU A 111 18.00 14.68 16.02
C LEU A 111 17.41 15.72 15.05
N PHE A 112 16.14 16.07 15.24
CA PHE A 112 15.37 16.98 14.38
C PHE A 112 14.47 17.92 15.22
N GLY A 113 13.84 18.89 14.55
CA GLY A 113 12.97 19.89 15.18
C GLY A 113 13.71 21.15 15.64
N ARG A 114 12.95 22.20 15.96
CA ARG A 114 13.49 23.53 16.31
C ARG A 114 13.56 23.78 17.82
N GLY A 115 12.78 23.05 18.61
CA GLY A 115 12.74 23.21 20.05
C GLY A 115 14.06 22.82 20.73
N LYS A 116 14.16 23.13 22.03
CA LYS A 116 15.29 22.73 22.87
C LYS A 116 14.78 21.97 24.07
N ALA A 117 15.19 20.72 24.18
CA ALA A 117 14.95 19.90 25.36
C ALA A 117 16.12 20.04 26.36
N PRO A 118 15.86 19.96 27.68
CA PRO A 118 16.89 19.90 28.72
C PRO A 118 17.69 18.58 28.62
N GLU A 119 18.88 18.53 29.25
CA GLU A 119 19.73 17.32 29.24
C GLU A 119 19.05 16.06 29.79
N THR A 120 18.04 16.23 30.65
CA THR A 120 17.23 15.15 31.20
C THR A 120 15.76 15.51 31.14
N VAL A 121 14.92 14.54 30.78
CA VAL A 121 13.47 14.69 30.64
C VAL A 121 12.77 13.54 31.33
N VAL A 122 11.72 13.84 32.08
CA VAL A 122 10.85 12.83 32.68
C VAL A 122 9.55 12.76 31.89
N LEU A 123 9.16 11.55 31.50
CA LEU A 123 7.90 11.24 30.83
C LEU A 123 7.04 10.42 31.80
N ASP A 124 5.98 11.02 32.32
CA ASP A 124 5.19 10.41 33.40
C ASP A 124 4.27 9.26 32.96
N ASP A 125 3.75 9.28 31.73
CA ASP A 125 2.68 8.39 31.30
C ASP A 125 2.98 7.74 29.94
N VAL A 126 4.03 6.92 29.85
CA VAL A 126 4.37 6.18 28.63
C VAL A 126 3.61 4.85 28.58
N ALA A 127 2.60 4.77 27.72
CA ALA A 127 1.78 3.58 27.53
C ALA A 127 2.37 2.65 26.47
N ILE A 128 2.67 1.40 26.85
CA ILE A 128 3.26 0.36 26.00
C ILE A 128 2.36 -0.89 26.04
N GLY A 129 1.85 -1.36 24.89
CA GLY A 129 0.97 -2.54 24.85
C GLY A 129 0.33 -2.83 23.47
N GLU A 130 -0.41 -3.94 23.39
CA GLU A 130 -0.85 -4.60 22.14
C GLU A 130 -1.58 -3.72 21.10
N GLU A 131 -1.21 -3.93 19.82
CA GLU A 131 -1.85 -3.58 18.52
C GLU A 131 -2.26 -2.12 18.25
N PHE A 132 -2.45 -1.27 19.27
CA PHE A 132 -2.88 0.13 19.12
C PHE A 132 -2.02 1.15 19.86
N TYR A 133 -1.04 0.68 20.64
CA TYR A 133 0.01 1.50 21.22
C TYR A 133 1.34 1.04 20.66
N ASP A 134 2.33 1.94 20.57
CA ASP A 134 3.67 1.71 20.00
C ASP A 134 4.18 0.27 20.25
N ASN A 135 4.00 -0.64 19.29
CA ASN A 135 4.58 -2.00 19.28
C ASN A 135 6.12 -1.95 19.22
N ARG A 136 6.68 -0.74 19.17
CA ARG A 136 8.09 -0.39 18.98
C ARG A 136 8.96 -0.64 20.20
N PHE A 137 8.35 -0.91 21.36
CA PHE A 137 9.02 -1.57 22.48
C PHE A 137 8.74 -3.07 22.40
N ARG A 138 9.58 -3.80 21.63
CA ARG A 138 9.53 -5.27 21.49
C ARG A 138 9.71 -6.02 22.83
N GLN A 139 10.21 -5.32 23.85
CA GLN A 139 10.38 -5.78 25.22
C GLN A 139 10.07 -4.63 26.19
N PRO A 140 9.69 -4.91 27.45
CA PRO A 140 9.57 -3.86 28.46
C PRO A 140 10.83 -2.99 28.52
N PRO A 141 10.70 -1.65 28.62
CA PRO A 141 11.84 -0.75 28.65
C PRO A 141 12.74 -1.05 29.85
N GLN A 142 14.05 -0.94 29.65
CA GLN A 142 15.05 -1.16 30.69
C GLN A 142 16.02 0.03 30.79
N VAL A 143 16.56 0.25 31.99
CA VAL A 143 17.64 1.21 32.18
C VAL A 143 18.84 0.81 31.31
N GLY A 144 19.37 1.77 30.55
CA GLY A 144 20.45 1.60 29.58
C GLY A 144 19.96 1.43 28.13
N ASP A 145 18.65 1.25 27.90
CA ASP A 145 18.12 1.20 26.54
C ASP A 145 18.30 2.56 25.85
N ARG A 146 18.73 2.51 24.58
CA ARG A 146 18.75 3.67 23.70
C ARG A 146 17.38 3.84 23.06
N VAL A 147 16.85 5.05 23.07
CA VAL A 147 15.53 5.37 22.51
C VAL A 147 15.58 6.59 21.61
N PHE A 148 14.72 6.60 20.59
CA PHE A 148 14.29 7.82 19.91
C PHE A 148 13.00 8.31 20.53
N ALA A 149 12.90 9.61 20.76
CA ALA A 149 11.69 10.23 21.32
C ALA A 149 11.36 11.55 20.61
N ASN A 150 10.07 11.76 20.36
CA ASN A 150 9.52 13.05 19.95
C ASN A 150 8.92 13.73 21.17
N LEU A 151 9.50 14.85 21.57
CA LEU A 151 9.17 15.58 22.80
C LEU A 151 8.48 16.90 22.49
N THR A 152 7.42 17.18 23.22
CA THR A 152 6.68 18.44 23.15
C THR A 152 6.38 18.97 24.56
N GLN A 153 6.16 20.27 24.72
CA GLN A 153 5.74 20.86 25.99
C GLN A 153 4.25 21.15 25.96
N ASP A 154 3.56 20.82 27.05
CA ASP A 154 2.18 21.23 27.25
C ASP A 154 2.07 22.69 27.73
N ASP A 155 0.84 23.19 27.84
CA ASP A 155 0.53 24.56 28.31
C ASP A 155 1.05 24.84 29.73
N GLU A 156 1.33 23.80 30.52
CA GLU A 156 1.84 23.88 31.88
C GLU A 156 3.38 23.82 31.92
N GLY A 157 4.02 23.64 30.77
CA GLY A 157 5.47 23.52 30.62
C GLY A 157 6.02 22.12 30.91
N ASN A 158 5.15 21.14 31.14
CA ASN A 158 5.56 19.75 31.34
C ASN A 158 5.92 19.11 30.01
N TRP A 159 6.99 18.32 30.01
CA TRP A 159 7.39 17.55 28.85
C TRP A 159 6.47 16.35 28.66
N ARG A 160 6.02 16.16 27.42
CA ARG A 160 5.25 15.00 26.97
C ARG A 160 5.94 14.40 25.75
N HIS A 161 5.56 13.17 25.44
CA HIS A 161 6.01 12.50 24.23
C HIS A 161 4.84 12.34 23.27
N LEU A 162 5.11 12.52 21.97
CA LEU A 162 4.23 12.07 20.91
C LEU A 162 4.59 10.64 20.49
N PHE A 163 5.88 10.32 20.51
CA PHE A 163 6.44 9.03 20.17
C PHE A 163 7.65 8.73 21.04
N VAL A 164 7.84 7.47 21.44
CA VAL A 164 9.06 6.99 22.08
C VAL A 164 9.24 5.51 21.80
N GLY A 165 10.44 5.09 21.42
CA GLY A 165 10.71 3.68 21.12
C GLY A 165 12.20 3.37 20.95
N ILE A 166 12.52 2.08 20.90
CA ILE A 166 13.90 1.61 20.70
C ILE A 166 14.15 1.54 19.19
N PRO A 167 15.07 2.35 18.63
CA PRO A 167 15.31 2.36 17.20
C PRO A 167 16.07 1.12 16.74
N LEU A 168 15.86 0.75 15.49
CA LEU A 168 16.62 -0.33 14.86
C LEU A 168 18.07 0.12 14.55
N PRO A 169 19.05 -0.80 14.50
CA PRO A 169 20.43 -0.44 14.18
C PRO A 169 20.61 0.30 12.84
N ASN A 170 19.89 -0.14 11.80
CA ASN A 170 19.88 0.49 10.48
C ASN A 170 19.15 1.86 10.49
N GLU A 171 18.12 2.01 11.32
CA GLU A 171 17.40 3.27 11.49
C GLU A 171 18.31 4.36 12.10
N ILE A 172 19.15 3.99 13.07
CA ILE A 172 20.14 4.92 13.64
C ILE A 172 21.08 5.45 12.56
N GLU A 173 21.66 4.55 11.76
CA GLU A 173 22.56 4.91 10.66
C GLU A 173 21.85 5.79 9.61
N ARG A 174 20.61 5.44 9.26
CA ARG A 174 19.76 6.22 8.35
C ARG A 174 19.54 7.64 8.86
N VAL A 175 19.10 7.80 10.10
CA VAL A 175 18.86 9.10 10.73
C VAL A 175 20.14 9.93 10.78
N ASP A 176 21.28 9.30 11.04
CA ASP A 176 22.59 9.97 11.01
C ASP A 176 22.96 10.48 9.63
N ARG A 177 22.72 9.68 8.59
CA ARG A 177 22.95 10.10 7.19
C ARG A 177 22.02 11.26 6.80
N VAL A 178 20.73 11.16 7.12
CA VAL A 178 19.74 12.22 6.89
C VAL A 178 20.18 13.53 7.55
N LYS A 179 20.54 13.47 8.84
CA LYS A 179 20.97 14.65 9.59
C LYS A 179 22.25 15.25 9.01
N GLY A 180 23.25 14.42 8.72
CA GLY A 180 24.50 14.88 8.11
C GLY A 180 24.28 15.57 6.76
N LEU A 181 23.39 15.04 5.94
CA LEU A 181 23.04 15.67 4.66
C LEU A 181 22.23 16.95 4.84
N TYR A 182 21.30 16.97 5.81
CA TYR A 182 20.49 18.14 6.13
C TYR A 182 21.34 19.32 6.61
N GLU A 183 22.41 19.06 7.39
CA GLU A 183 23.39 20.05 7.84
C GLU A 183 24.23 20.63 6.70
N LEU A 184 24.40 19.91 5.58
CA LEU A 184 25.04 20.38 4.35
C LEU A 184 24.14 21.27 3.47
N ALA A 185 22.90 21.53 3.93
CA ALA A 185 21.82 22.42 3.48
C ALA A 185 22.08 23.38 2.30
N ASN A 186 23.21 24.07 2.32
CA ASN A 186 23.48 25.22 1.45
C ASN A 186 24.50 24.94 0.34
N SER A 187 24.94 23.69 0.18
CA SER A 187 25.95 23.34 -0.82
C SER A 187 25.35 22.64 -2.05
N TRP A 188 25.92 22.89 -3.24
CA TRP A 188 25.67 22.08 -4.44
C TRP A 188 26.01 20.60 -4.20
N ARG A 189 27.02 20.36 -3.35
CA ARG A 189 27.42 19.03 -2.90
C ARG A 189 26.29 18.26 -2.22
N ALA A 190 25.40 18.94 -1.47
CA ALA A 190 24.25 18.26 -0.85
C ALA A 190 23.29 17.72 -1.92
N THR A 191 22.98 18.52 -2.94
CA THR A 191 22.14 18.08 -4.06
C THR A 191 22.75 16.90 -4.81
N ASP A 192 24.07 16.90 -5.06
CA ASP A 192 24.74 15.75 -5.68
C ASP A 192 24.71 14.49 -4.80
N LEU A 193 24.80 14.64 -3.48
CA LEU A 193 24.67 13.53 -2.52
C LEU A 193 23.24 12.99 -2.46
N PHE A 194 22.21 13.85 -2.59
CA PHE A 194 20.83 13.40 -2.72
C PHE A 194 20.64 12.53 -3.96
N TYR A 195 21.13 12.97 -5.13
CA TYR A 195 21.08 12.15 -6.35
C TYR A 195 21.84 10.83 -6.22
N ALA A 196 23.01 10.84 -5.57
CA ALA A 196 23.74 9.60 -5.30
C ALA A 196 22.96 8.67 -4.34
N GLY A 197 22.13 9.23 -3.47
CA GLY A 197 21.27 8.48 -2.55
C GLY A 197 20.07 7.80 -3.20
N PHE A 198 19.74 8.11 -4.47
CA PHE A 198 18.60 7.49 -5.15
C PHE A 198 18.78 5.97 -5.35
N ASP A 199 20.03 5.51 -5.45
CA ASP A 199 20.40 4.10 -5.59
C ASP A 199 20.95 3.51 -4.27
N ASP A 200 20.60 4.11 -3.13
CA ASP A 200 21.03 3.62 -1.82
C ASP A 200 20.36 2.27 -1.48
N PRO A 201 21.08 1.30 -0.90
CA PRO A 201 20.50 0.01 -0.53
C PRO A 201 19.46 0.10 0.59
N ASP A 202 19.43 1.19 1.37
CA ASP A 202 18.39 1.45 2.36
C ASP A 202 17.18 2.12 1.70
N PRO A 203 16.04 1.41 1.54
CA PRO A 203 14.92 1.90 0.74
C PRO A 203 14.32 3.20 1.28
N TYR A 204 14.27 3.37 2.61
CA TYR A 204 13.73 4.58 3.23
C TYR A 204 14.61 5.80 2.94
N TYR A 205 15.94 5.61 2.94
CA TYR A 205 16.87 6.68 2.65
C TYR A 205 16.83 7.07 1.17
N ALA A 206 16.71 6.08 0.27
CA ALA A 206 16.58 6.32 -1.16
C ALA A 206 15.30 7.11 -1.48
N VAL A 207 14.14 6.65 -0.97
CA VAL A 207 12.85 7.35 -1.11
C VAL A 207 12.92 8.75 -0.53
N TRP A 208 13.45 8.93 0.69
CA TRP A 208 13.62 10.27 1.25
C TRP A 208 14.47 11.19 0.38
N CYS A 209 15.56 10.69 -0.21
CA CYS A 209 16.39 11.49 -1.11
C CYS A 209 15.62 11.95 -2.34
N MET A 210 14.78 11.07 -2.91
CA MET A 210 13.90 11.41 -4.03
C MET A 210 12.80 12.41 -3.60
N ASN A 211 12.19 12.23 -2.43
CA ASN A 211 11.18 13.16 -1.88
C ASN A 211 11.75 14.56 -1.66
N ALA A 212 12.95 14.65 -1.09
CA ALA A 212 13.63 15.90 -0.81
C ALA A 212 13.91 16.71 -2.09
N LEU A 213 14.14 16.03 -3.22
CA LEU A 213 14.38 16.68 -4.52
C LEU A 213 13.14 16.76 -5.42
N SER A 214 12.03 16.09 -5.08
CA SER A 214 10.82 16.08 -5.90
C SER A 214 10.27 17.50 -6.11
N PRO A 215 9.97 17.89 -7.36
CA PRO A 215 9.22 19.11 -7.66
C PRO A 215 7.70 18.93 -7.48
N SER A 216 7.25 17.68 -7.39
CA SER A 216 5.85 17.23 -7.45
C SER A 216 5.23 17.13 -6.06
N LEU A 217 5.98 16.60 -5.09
CA LEU A 217 5.48 16.36 -3.74
C LEU A 217 5.09 17.67 -3.05
N PHE A 218 3.79 17.73 -2.77
CA PHE A 218 3.03 18.76 -2.07
C PHE A 218 3.19 20.17 -2.64
N ARG A 219 2.39 20.46 -3.67
CA ARG A 219 1.94 21.81 -4.01
C ARG A 219 1.30 22.49 -2.79
N GLY A 220 2.11 23.09 -1.91
CA GLY A 220 1.66 24.13 -0.98
C GLY A 220 1.64 23.80 0.51
N SER A 221 2.35 22.77 1.01
CA SER A 221 2.64 22.71 2.45
C SER A 221 3.79 23.66 2.78
N ASP A 222 3.60 24.59 3.71
CA ASP A 222 4.66 25.50 4.16
C ASP A 222 5.86 24.73 4.76
N ALA A 223 5.65 23.50 5.23
CA ALA A 223 6.67 22.66 5.85
C ALA A 223 7.68 22.11 4.83
N ASP A 224 7.22 21.66 3.65
CA ASP A 224 8.10 21.11 2.61
C ASP A 224 9.04 22.16 2.03
N GLU A 225 8.51 23.34 1.71
CA GLU A 225 9.35 24.43 1.19
C GLU A 225 10.39 24.86 2.24
N GLN A 226 10.01 24.90 3.52
CA GLN A 226 10.93 25.18 4.62
C GLN A 226 11.99 24.09 4.81
N ALA A 227 11.61 22.82 4.71
CA ALA A 227 12.51 21.69 4.90
C ALA A 227 13.45 21.50 3.70
N TYR A 228 12.94 21.56 2.47
CA TYR A 228 13.61 21.07 1.27
C TYR A 228 13.82 22.12 0.17
N GLY A 229 13.15 23.29 0.21
CA GLY A 229 13.23 24.31 -0.85
C GLY A 229 14.66 24.75 -1.19
N ARG A 230 15.56 24.75 -0.19
CA ARG A 230 16.99 25.05 -0.38
C ARG A 230 17.77 24.02 -1.21
N PHE A 231 17.33 22.77 -1.22
CA PHE A 231 17.88 21.70 -2.06
C PHE A 231 17.25 21.72 -3.45
N ARG A 232 15.92 21.84 -3.49
CA ARG A 232 15.12 21.91 -4.72
C ARG A 232 15.52 23.09 -5.61
N SER A 233 15.84 24.25 -5.03
CA SER A 233 16.35 25.41 -5.78
C SER A 233 17.71 25.22 -6.47
N LYS A 234 18.46 24.16 -6.13
CA LYS A 234 19.72 23.78 -6.79
C LYS A 234 19.55 22.56 -7.71
N SER A 235 18.33 22.06 -7.85
CA SER A 235 17.95 21.00 -8.77
C SER A 235 17.10 21.61 -9.90
N THR A 236 17.09 20.97 -11.07
CA THR A 236 16.13 21.34 -12.13
C THR A 236 15.16 20.18 -12.33
N PRO A 237 13.90 20.47 -12.73
CA PRO A 237 12.93 19.42 -13.02
C PRO A 237 13.44 18.40 -14.04
N GLU A 238 14.20 18.84 -15.06
CA GLU A 238 14.77 17.98 -16.10
C GLU A 238 15.85 17.05 -15.54
N ARG A 239 16.71 17.57 -14.65
CA ARG A 239 17.75 16.74 -13.99
C ARG A 239 17.11 15.70 -13.09
N TYR A 240 16.07 16.08 -12.35
CA TYR A 240 15.32 15.16 -11.48
C TYR A 240 14.63 14.07 -12.31
N ARG A 241 13.88 14.45 -13.34
CA ARG A 241 13.21 13.52 -14.25
C ARG A 241 14.18 12.54 -14.91
N GLU A 242 15.32 13.02 -15.41
CA GLU A 242 16.32 12.14 -16.03
C GLU A 242 16.92 11.17 -15.00
N ALA A 243 17.11 11.58 -13.75
CA ALA A 243 17.57 10.67 -12.70
C ALA A 243 16.54 9.57 -12.39
N LEU A 244 15.24 9.91 -12.32
CA LEU A 244 14.17 8.90 -12.17
C LEU A 244 14.13 7.93 -13.35
N MET A 245 14.28 8.43 -14.59
CA MET A 245 14.37 7.58 -15.78
C MET A 245 15.56 6.61 -15.70
N GLN A 246 16.72 7.09 -15.24
CA GLN A 246 17.90 6.24 -15.06
C GLN A 246 17.69 5.14 -14.01
N LEU A 247 16.94 5.41 -12.94
CA LEU A 247 16.54 4.39 -11.97
C LEU A 247 15.68 3.31 -12.63
N LEU A 248 14.70 3.68 -13.44
CA LEU A 248 13.87 2.69 -14.15
C LEU A 248 14.71 1.84 -15.13
N GLU A 249 15.66 2.47 -15.82
CA GLU A 249 16.54 1.80 -16.79
C GLU A 249 17.61 0.93 -16.12
N THR A 250 17.92 1.17 -14.84
CA THR A 250 18.94 0.46 -14.09
C THR A 250 18.37 -0.85 -13.52
N PRO A 251 18.88 -2.01 -13.96
CA PRO A 251 18.25 -3.28 -13.59
C PRO A 251 18.39 -3.66 -12.11
N GLU A 252 19.43 -3.16 -11.45
CA GLU A 252 19.76 -3.47 -10.06
C GLU A 252 19.04 -2.54 -9.06
N THR A 253 18.29 -1.53 -9.54
CA THR A 253 17.55 -0.60 -8.69
C THR A 253 16.61 -1.35 -7.75
N ILE A 254 16.63 -0.95 -6.48
CA ILE A 254 15.82 -1.56 -5.43
C ILE A 254 14.31 -1.31 -5.68
N PRO A 255 13.41 -2.23 -5.29
CA PRO A 255 11.98 -2.10 -5.56
C PRO A 255 11.38 -0.76 -5.10
N ALA A 256 11.67 -0.30 -3.89
CA ALA A 256 11.11 0.96 -3.37
C ALA A 256 11.47 2.19 -4.21
N ALA A 257 12.72 2.27 -4.68
CA ALA A 257 13.15 3.38 -5.54
C ALA A 257 12.54 3.27 -6.95
N TYR A 258 12.40 2.04 -7.46
CA TYR A 258 11.78 1.78 -8.76
C TYR A 258 10.30 2.17 -8.78
N VAL A 259 9.56 1.79 -7.74
CA VAL A 259 8.14 2.11 -7.61
C VAL A 259 7.94 3.61 -7.47
N TYR A 260 8.67 4.25 -6.55
CA TYR A 260 8.61 5.68 -6.36
C TYR A 260 8.91 6.44 -7.67
N ALA A 261 9.93 6.02 -8.42
CA ALA A 261 10.25 6.61 -9.73
C ALA A 261 9.15 6.38 -10.77
N THR A 262 8.44 5.25 -10.73
CA THR A 262 7.31 4.97 -11.61
C THR A 262 6.16 5.92 -11.31
N ASP A 263 5.76 6.03 -10.04
CA ASP A 263 4.64 6.86 -9.60
C ASP A 263 4.89 8.34 -9.91
N GLU A 264 6.07 8.86 -9.56
CA GLU A 264 6.42 10.25 -9.85
C GLU A 264 6.50 10.54 -11.35
N LEU A 265 6.88 9.57 -12.19
CA LEU A 265 6.94 9.77 -13.63
C LEU A 265 5.56 9.68 -14.28
N ASP A 266 4.67 8.83 -13.77
CA ASP A 266 3.28 8.68 -14.22
C ASP A 266 2.47 9.97 -14.02
N ASP A 267 2.71 10.68 -12.92
CA ASP A 267 2.10 11.98 -12.62
C ASP A 267 2.60 13.14 -13.51
N LEU A 268 3.65 12.92 -14.32
CA LEU A 268 4.22 13.94 -15.21
C LEU A 268 3.70 13.82 -16.65
N ASP A 269 3.54 14.96 -17.32
CA ASP A 269 3.30 14.98 -18.77
C ASP A 269 4.63 14.65 -19.50
N LEU A 270 4.83 13.36 -19.75
CA LEU A 270 5.99 12.81 -20.44
C LEU A 270 5.85 12.93 -21.96
N ALA A 271 6.96 13.22 -22.65
CA ALA A 271 6.99 13.14 -24.10
C ALA A 271 6.91 11.68 -24.58
N ASP A 272 6.44 11.44 -25.82
CA ASP A 272 6.29 10.08 -26.38
C ASP A 272 7.57 9.23 -26.26
N ALA A 273 8.75 9.85 -26.42
CA ALA A 273 10.04 9.18 -26.30
C ALA A 273 10.39 8.80 -24.84
N GLU A 274 9.95 9.61 -23.87
CA GLU A 274 10.10 9.32 -22.43
C GLU A 274 9.17 8.19 -22.02
N VAL A 275 7.91 8.23 -22.46
CA VAL A 275 6.96 7.13 -22.25
C VAL A 275 7.49 5.82 -22.84
N GLU A 276 8.14 5.88 -24.01
CA GLU A 276 8.76 4.71 -24.62
C GLU A 276 9.96 4.18 -23.81
N ARG A 277 10.77 5.05 -23.20
CA ARG A 277 11.84 4.65 -22.27
C ARG A 277 11.27 3.93 -21.04
N CYS A 278 10.25 4.50 -20.40
CA CYS A 278 9.54 3.87 -19.28
C CYS A 278 9.01 2.49 -19.66
N HIS A 279 8.33 2.39 -20.81
CA HIS A 279 7.80 1.12 -21.31
C HIS A 279 8.90 0.06 -21.50
N GLN A 280 10.03 0.43 -22.10
CA GLN A 280 11.17 -0.47 -22.29
C GLN A 280 11.80 -0.90 -20.96
N ALA A 281 11.92 0.02 -20.01
CA ALA A 281 12.39 -0.25 -18.66
C ALA A 281 11.47 -1.23 -17.91
N HIS A 282 10.15 -1.00 -17.92
CA HIS A 282 9.16 -1.93 -17.35
C HIS A 282 9.24 -3.31 -17.99
N CYS A 283 9.34 -3.39 -19.32
CA CYS A 283 9.53 -4.66 -20.03
C CYS A 283 10.81 -5.38 -19.59
N ALA A 284 11.92 -4.66 -19.44
CA ALA A 284 13.19 -5.23 -19.00
C ALA A 284 13.12 -5.72 -17.54
N ARG A 285 12.48 -4.95 -16.66
CA ARG A 285 12.27 -5.26 -15.25
C ARG A 285 11.40 -6.52 -15.09
N LEU A 286 10.28 -6.60 -15.79
CA LEU A 286 9.39 -7.78 -15.78
C LEU A 286 10.09 -9.04 -16.31
N ARG A 287 10.91 -8.95 -17.36
CA ARG A 287 11.67 -10.11 -17.85
C ARG A 287 12.72 -10.60 -16.85
N LYS A 288 13.24 -9.71 -16.01
CA LYS A 288 14.18 -10.04 -14.93
C LYS A 288 13.50 -10.51 -13.66
N PHE A 289 12.16 -10.52 -13.61
CA PHE A 289 11.38 -10.95 -12.46
C PHE A 289 11.72 -12.42 -12.09
N SER A 290 12.65 -12.57 -11.14
CA SER A 290 13.20 -13.87 -10.70
C SER A 290 12.64 -14.24 -9.34
N PRO A 291 12.34 -15.51 -9.01
CA PRO A 291 11.84 -15.90 -7.67
C PRO A 291 12.61 -15.21 -6.54
N LEU A 292 11.88 -14.76 -5.51
CA LEU A 292 12.45 -14.00 -4.38
C LEU A 292 13.56 -14.84 -3.71
N PRO A 293 14.67 -14.22 -3.29
CA PRO A 293 15.46 -14.77 -2.19
C PRO A 293 14.53 -15.07 -0.99
N PRO A 294 14.77 -16.13 -0.21
CA PRO A 294 13.91 -16.51 0.91
C PRO A 294 13.64 -15.39 1.93
N ASP A 295 14.56 -14.43 2.02
CA ASP A 295 14.55 -13.35 3.01
C ASP A 295 13.92 -12.04 2.49
N SER A 296 13.33 -12.03 1.29
CA SER A 296 12.70 -10.82 0.73
C SER A 296 11.22 -10.72 1.11
N SER A 297 10.77 -9.52 1.48
CA SER A 297 9.36 -9.26 1.81
C SER A 297 8.46 -9.51 0.58
N PRO A 298 7.46 -10.41 0.67
CA PRO A 298 6.48 -10.63 -0.40
C PRO A 298 5.61 -9.39 -0.69
N VAL A 299 5.39 -8.53 0.31
CA VAL A 299 4.56 -7.33 0.24
C VAL A 299 5.16 -6.32 -0.73
N LEU A 300 6.43 -5.94 -0.51
CA LEU A 300 7.18 -5.01 -1.37
C LEU A 300 7.17 -5.38 -2.85
N ARG A 301 7.15 -6.68 -3.16
CA ARG A 301 7.18 -7.19 -4.53
C ARG A 301 5.80 -7.25 -5.19
N GLY A 302 4.77 -7.57 -4.41
CA GLY A 302 3.38 -7.46 -4.87
C GLY A 302 3.04 -6.02 -5.21
N ASP A 303 3.53 -5.08 -4.41
CA ASP A 303 3.31 -3.66 -4.63
C ASP A 303 4.11 -3.14 -5.84
N GLU A 304 5.35 -3.61 -6.07
CA GLU A 304 6.12 -3.22 -7.28
C GLU A 304 5.39 -3.61 -8.57
N LEU A 305 4.91 -4.85 -8.67
CA LEU A 305 4.11 -5.26 -9.81
C LEU A 305 2.78 -4.54 -9.88
N THR A 306 2.25 -4.16 -8.72
CA THR A 306 1.00 -3.43 -8.66
C THR A 306 1.18 -2.08 -9.35
N GLU A 307 2.06 -1.23 -8.82
CA GLU A 307 2.27 0.11 -9.37
C GLU A 307 2.72 0.09 -10.83
N MET A 308 3.57 -0.86 -11.21
CA MET A 308 3.98 -1.03 -12.60
C MET A 308 2.83 -1.32 -13.57
N LEU A 309 1.83 -2.10 -13.15
CA LEU A 309 0.81 -2.66 -14.06
C LEU A 309 -0.54 -1.98 -13.94
N SER A 310 -0.95 -1.51 -12.75
CA SER A 310 -2.21 -0.78 -12.59
C SER A 310 -2.03 0.66 -13.01
N SER A 311 -1.11 1.36 -12.36
CA SER A 311 -1.03 2.82 -12.42
C SER A 311 -0.54 3.25 -13.81
N PHE A 312 0.61 2.71 -14.24
CA PHE A 312 1.20 3.11 -15.51
C PHE A 312 0.44 2.64 -16.76
N TYR A 313 -0.13 1.42 -16.76
CA TYR A 313 -0.75 0.86 -17.99
C TYR A 313 -2.26 1.06 -18.10
N GLU A 314 -2.94 1.63 -17.10
CA GLU A 314 -4.38 1.91 -17.14
C GLU A 314 -4.75 2.86 -18.29
N ASP A 315 -3.90 3.84 -18.61
CA ASP A 315 -4.12 4.85 -19.64
C ASP A 315 -3.24 4.67 -20.90
N GLU A 316 -2.39 3.64 -20.91
CA GLU A 316 -1.43 3.43 -21.99
C GLU A 316 -2.03 2.81 -23.26
N SER A 317 -1.32 2.97 -24.37
CA SER A 317 -1.75 2.46 -25.66
C SER A 317 -1.85 0.92 -25.69
N THR A 318 -2.84 0.41 -26.43
CA THR A 318 -3.05 -1.04 -26.59
C THR A 318 -1.80 -1.81 -27.07
N PRO A 319 -0.98 -1.32 -28.03
CA PRO A 319 0.25 -2.00 -28.42
C PRO A 319 1.20 -2.27 -27.25
N ARG A 320 1.37 -1.29 -26.34
CA ARG A 320 2.23 -1.45 -25.16
C ARG A 320 1.66 -2.43 -24.15
N ARG A 321 0.33 -2.38 -23.91
CA ARG A 321 -0.34 -3.40 -23.08
C ARG A 321 -0.15 -4.80 -23.65
N ARG A 322 -0.22 -4.97 -24.98
CA ARG A 322 0.06 -6.27 -25.64
C ARG A 322 1.51 -6.72 -25.43
N ASP A 323 2.47 -5.80 -25.45
CA ASP A 323 3.87 -6.15 -25.20
C ASP A 323 4.11 -6.62 -23.75
N ILE A 324 3.44 -6.01 -22.78
CA ILE A 324 3.44 -6.50 -21.39
C ILE A 324 2.73 -7.85 -21.28
N LEU A 325 1.56 -8.02 -21.92
CA LEU A 325 0.82 -9.28 -21.92
C LEU A 325 1.68 -10.45 -22.43
N LYS A 326 2.49 -10.24 -23.49
CA LYS A 326 3.43 -11.26 -23.99
C LYS A 326 4.43 -11.69 -22.91
N ILE A 327 4.97 -10.74 -22.14
CA ILE A 327 5.89 -11.04 -21.04
C ILE A 327 5.15 -11.80 -19.92
N LEU A 328 3.93 -11.41 -19.59
CA LEU A 328 3.13 -12.13 -18.59
C LEU A 328 2.80 -13.56 -19.04
N VAL A 329 2.53 -13.79 -20.33
CA VAL A 329 2.37 -15.14 -20.89
C VAL A 329 3.65 -15.96 -20.71
N GLU A 330 4.82 -15.41 -21.06
CA GLU A 330 6.11 -16.08 -20.85
C GLU A 330 6.37 -16.43 -19.37
N LEU A 331 5.95 -15.57 -18.45
CA LEU A 331 6.06 -15.79 -17.01
C LEU A 331 5.06 -16.84 -16.51
N ALA A 332 3.84 -16.87 -17.04
CA ALA A 332 2.81 -17.87 -16.71
C ALA A 332 3.17 -19.29 -17.18
N ASP A 333 3.89 -19.38 -18.32
CA ASP A 333 4.46 -20.61 -18.89
C ASP A 333 5.75 -21.08 -18.17
N SER A 334 6.27 -20.30 -17.22
CA SER A 334 7.50 -20.64 -16.50
C SER A 334 7.33 -21.91 -15.67
N SER A 335 8.41 -22.69 -15.47
CA SER A 335 8.42 -23.81 -14.54
C SER A 335 8.51 -23.39 -13.06
N VAL A 336 8.72 -22.09 -12.79
CA VAL A 336 8.89 -21.52 -11.44
C VAL A 336 7.57 -20.92 -10.97
N VAL A 337 6.95 -21.48 -9.93
CA VAL A 337 5.60 -21.11 -9.51
C VAL A 337 5.49 -19.63 -9.10
N GLU A 338 6.52 -19.12 -8.44
CA GLU A 338 6.61 -17.73 -7.96
C GLU A 338 6.59 -16.70 -9.10
N ARG A 339 6.84 -17.12 -10.35
CA ARG A 339 6.70 -16.26 -11.54
C ARG A 339 5.28 -16.30 -12.12
N ARG A 340 4.61 -17.43 -11.97
CA ARG A 340 3.31 -17.71 -12.60
C ARG A 340 2.17 -17.04 -11.84
N THR A 341 2.21 -17.10 -10.51
CA THR A 341 1.21 -16.47 -9.63
C THR A 341 1.01 -14.98 -9.94
N PRO A 342 2.05 -14.13 -9.92
CA PRO A 342 1.89 -12.72 -10.26
C PRO A 342 1.45 -12.52 -11.71
N ALA A 343 1.97 -13.32 -12.66
CA ALA A 343 1.59 -13.19 -14.06
C ALA A 343 0.08 -13.36 -14.27
N LEU A 344 -0.52 -14.35 -13.62
CA LEU A 344 -1.97 -14.61 -13.69
C LEU A 344 -2.78 -13.59 -12.89
N ARG A 345 -2.29 -13.14 -11.74
CA ARG A 345 -2.94 -12.12 -10.91
C ARG A 345 -3.08 -10.80 -11.66
N TYR A 346 -1.98 -10.31 -12.23
CA TYR A 346 -1.91 -8.94 -12.76
C TYR A 346 -2.24 -8.81 -14.24
N ALA A 347 -2.35 -9.90 -15.02
CA ALA A 347 -2.74 -9.81 -16.44
C ALA A 347 -4.09 -9.10 -16.65
N SER A 348 -4.99 -9.21 -15.67
CA SER A 348 -6.29 -8.54 -15.68
C SER A 348 -6.21 -7.01 -15.74
N TRP A 349 -5.12 -6.42 -15.25
CA TRP A 349 -4.95 -4.97 -15.18
C TRP A 349 -4.62 -4.33 -16.53
N LEU A 350 -4.24 -5.16 -17.51
CA LEU A 350 -4.08 -4.73 -18.90
C LEU A 350 -5.42 -4.60 -19.65
N HIS A 351 -6.56 -4.86 -18.97
CA HIS A 351 -7.90 -4.73 -19.55
C HIS A 351 -8.10 -3.38 -20.25
N SER A 352 -8.81 -3.39 -21.39
CA SER A 352 -9.21 -2.17 -22.10
C SER A 352 -10.73 -2.13 -22.29
N GLY A 353 -11.36 -1.01 -21.92
CA GLY A 353 -12.79 -0.79 -22.21
C GLY A 353 -13.11 -0.78 -23.72
N GLU A 354 -12.14 -0.45 -24.57
CA GLU A 354 -12.33 -0.25 -26.01
C GLU A 354 -11.85 -1.43 -26.87
N ASP A 355 -10.73 -2.08 -26.52
CA ASP A 355 -10.14 -3.15 -27.34
C ASP A 355 -10.60 -4.56 -26.90
N LYS A 356 -11.61 -5.08 -27.62
CA LYS A 356 -12.11 -6.46 -27.42
C LYS A 356 -11.11 -7.55 -27.79
N ALA A 357 -10.17 -7.29 -28.70
CA ALA A 357 -9.18 -8.27 -29.10
C ALA A 357 -8.12 -8.46 -28.00
N LEU A 358 -7.62 -7.37 -27.40
CA LEU A 358 -6.74 -7.44 -26.23
C LEU A 358 -7.42 -8.21 -25.09
N ASN A 359 -8.67 -7.91 -24.79
CA ASN A 359 -9.42 -8.58 -23.72
C ASN A 359 -9.62 -10.08 -24.03
N ALA A 360 -9.79 -10.45 -25.30
CA ALA A 360 -9.82 -11.84 -25.72
C ALA A 360 -8.45 -12.54 -25.56
N GLU A 361 -7.34 -11.85 -25.82
CA GLU A 361 -5.98 -12.36 -25.56
C GLU A 361 -5.75 -12.59 -24.06
N ILE A 362 -6.20 -11.67 -23.19
CA ILE A 362 -6.13 -11.83 -21.73
C ILE A 362 -6.96 -13.05 -21.27
N LEU A 363 -8.20 -13.19 -21.75
CA LEU A 363 -9.02 -14.38 -21.45
C LEU A 363 -8.40 -15.67 -21.98
N GLN A 364 -7.70 -15.60 -23.12
CA GLN A 364 -7.01 -16.75 -23.69
C GLN A 364 -5.86 -17.21 -22.77
N LEU A 365 -5.12 -16.28 -22.14
CA LEU A 365 -4.13 -16.61 -21.10
C LEU A 365 -4.78 -17.43 -19.97
N TYR A 366 -5.90 -16.96 -19.40
CA TYR A 366 -6.60 -17.69 -18.34
C TYR A 366 -7.14 -19.05 -18.82
N ARG A 367 -7.58 -19.15 -20.08
CA ARG A 367 -8.05 -20.42 -20.67
C ARG A 367 -6.91 -21.44 -20.84
N ASP A 368 -5.75 -20.99 -21.29
CA ASP A 368 -4.58 -21.86 -21.49
C ASP A 368 -3.99 -22.33 -20.15
N HIS A 369 -4.26 -21.58 -19.08
CA HIS A 369 -3.78 -21.84 -17.73
C HIS A 369 -4.89 -22.26 -16.74
N VAL A 370 -6.06 -22.70 -17.23
CA VAL A 370 -7.20 -23.18 -16.41
C VAL A 370 -6.67 -24.03 -15.24
N PRO A 371 -7.09 -23.75 -13.99
CA PRO A 371 -6.23 -23.95 -12.84
C PRO A 371 -5.71 -25.37 -12.75
N LEU A 372 -4.38 -25.44 -12.67
CA LEU A 372 -3.63 -26.67 -12.61
C LEU A 372 -3.99 -27.47 -11.36
N ARG A 373 -3.94 -28.79 -11.50
CA ARG A 373 -4.05 -29.80 -10.42
C ARG A 373 -3.38 -29.32 -9.12
N GLU A 374 -4.12 -29.25 -8.02
CA GLU A 374 -3.80 -29.24 -6.56
C GLU A 374 -2.40 -28.85 -6.01
N GLN A 375 -1.47 -28.28 -6.78
CA GLN A 375 -0.05 -28.26 -6.38
C GLN A 375 0.50 -26.89 -5.94
N ASN A 376 -0.31 -25.83 -5.86
CA ASN A 376 0.09 -24.61 -5.17
C ASN A 376 -1.12 -23.69 -4.88
N GLU A 377 -1.40 -23.42 -3.61
CA GLU A 377 -2.50 -22.55 -3.16
C GLU A 377 -2.33 -21.09 -3.61
N ASP A 378 -1.10 -20.56 -3.61
CA ASP A 378 -0.81 -19.19 -4.04
C ASP A 378 -1.11 -19.02 -5.53
N LEU A 379 -0.78 -20.01 -6.35
CA LEU A 379 -1.05 -19.98 -7.79
C LEU A 379 -2.56 -19.96 -8.10
N LEU A 380 -3.34 -20.73 -7.34
CA LEU A 380 -4.80 -20.75 -7.45
C LEU A 380 -5.40 -19.41 -7.05
N THR A 381 -4.91 -18.85 -5.95
CA THR A 381 -5.29 -17.52 -5.47
C THR A 381 -5.00 -16.47 -6.54
N GLY A 382 -3.77 -16.41 -7.06
CA GLY A 382 -3.41 -15.49 -8.14
C GLY A 382 -4.26 -15.65 -9.41
N TYR A 383 -4.59 -16.88 -9.81
CA TYR A 383 -5.45 -17.14 -10.96
C TYR A 383 -6.87 -16.59 -10.75
N TRP A 384 -7.53 -16.94 -9.65
CA TRP A 384 -8.91 -16.55 -9.39
C TRP A 384 -9.05 -15.07 -9.05
N ASP A 385 -8.08 -14.48 -8.34
CA ASP A 385 -8.01 -13.03 -8.11
C ASP A 385 -7.94 -12.26 -9.43
N GLY A 386 -7.05 -12.70 -10.32
CA GLY A 386 -6.86 -12.08 -11.63
C GLY A 386 -8.11 -12.21 -12.50
N LEU A 387 -8.66 -13.42 -12.63
CA LEU A 387 -9.87 -13.63 -13.41
C LEU A 387 -11.05 -12.83 -12.84
N GLY A 388 -11.22 -12.81 -11.51
CA GLY A 388 -12.26 -12.04 -10.84
C GLY A 388 -12.13 -10.54 -11.09
N THR A 389 -10.91 -10.02 -11.03
CA THR A 389 -10.61 -8.61 -11.34
C THR A 389 -10.98 -8.30 -12.80
N PHE A 390 -10.56 -9.14 -13.74
CA PHE A 390 -10.90 -8.96 -15.16
C PHE A 390 -12.42 -8.98 -15.41
N MET A 391 -13.13 -9.94 -14.82
CA MET A 391 -14.59 -10.05 -14.93
C MET A 391 -15.30 -8.82 -14.34
N ASN A 392 -14.77 -8.27 -13.24
CA ASN A 392 -15.30 -7.06 -12.63
C ASN A 392 -15.06 -5.82 -13.51
N SER A 393 -13.88 -5.69 -14.12
CA SER A 393 -13.57 -4.59 -15.06
C SER A 393 -14.49 -4.62 -16.29
N GLU A 394 -14.70 -5.81 -16.90
CA GLU A 394 -15.66 -5.97 -18.00
C GLU A 394 -17.08 -5.53 -17.60
N LEU A 395 -17.50 -5.84 -16.37
CA LEU A 395 -18.81 -5.49 -15.85
C LEU A 395 -18.97 -3.98 -15.64
N HIS A 396 -17.98 -3.31 -15.04
CA HIS A 396 -18.03 -1.87 -14.81
C HIS A 396 -17.94 -1.07 -16.11
N ASP A 397 -16.97 -1.39 -16.98
CA ASP A 397 -16.66 -0.58 -18.16
C ASP A 397 -17.67 -0.81 -19.29
N LYS A 398 -18.00 -2.09 -19.56
CA LYS A 398 -18.89 -2.44 -20.68
C LYS A 398 -20.34 -2.62 -20.26
N ARG A 399 -20.65 -2.54 -18.97
CA ARG A 399 -21.98 -2.86 -18.43
C ARG A 399 -22.44 -4.23 -18.94
N SER A 400 -21.52 -5.20 -18.96
CA SER A 400 -21.75 -6.54 -19.52
C SER A 400 -21.19 -7.63 -18.61
N ILE A 401 -21.90 -8.74 -18.53
CA ILE A 401 -21.35 -9.94 -17.88
C ILE A 401 -20.23 -10.50 -18.75
N CYS A 402 -19.13 -10.91 -18.13
CA CYS A 402 -18.04 -11.61 -18.80
C CYS A 402 -18.40 -13.10 -18.97
N ASP A 403 -19.19 -13.42 -19.99
CA ASP A 403 -19.63 -14.81 -20.26
C ASP A 403 -18.44 -15.77 -20.39
N ALA A 404 -17.37 -15.33 -21.05
CA ALA A 404 -16.16 -16.14 -21.21
C ALA A 404 -15.48 -16.48 -19.87
N GLY A 405 -15.53 -15.57 -18.88
CA GLY A 405 -15.04 -15.83 -17.53
C GLY A 405 -15.93 -16.83 -16.78
N ILE A 406 -17.26 -16.70 -16.91
CA ILE A 406 -18.21 -17.68 -16.36
C ILE A 406 -18.03 -19.06 -17.02
N ASP A 407 -17.74 -19.12 -18.32
CA ASP A 407 -17.46 -20.38 -19.02
C ASP A 407 -16.21 -21.08 -18.43
N LEU A 408 -15.19 -20.35 -17.96
CA LEU A 408 -14.02 -20.94 -17.29
C LEU A 408 -14.41 -21.55 -15.93
N ILE A 409 -15.27 -20.86 -15.17
CA ILE A 409 -15.85 -21.38 -13.93
C ILE A 409 -16.65 -22.65 -14.23
N GLU A 410 -17.51 -22.63 -15.25
CA GLU A 410 -18.32 -23.76 -15.70
C GLU A 410 -17.46 -24.98 -16.06
N GLN A 411 -16.35 -24.78 -16.78
CA GLN A 411 -15.43 -25.84 -17.16
C GLN A 411 -14.73 -26.48 -15.94
N LYS A 412 -14.36 -25.68 -14.94
CA LYS A 412 -13.59 -26.15 -13.78
C LYS A 412 -14.47 -26.74 -12.67
N LEU A 413 -15.68 -26.20 -12.49
CA LEU A 413 -16.60 -26.51 -11.38
C LEU A 413 -16.75 -28.02 -11.11
N PRO A 414 -16.95 -28.91 -12.10
CA PRO A 414 -17.13 -30.35 -11.83
C PRO A 414 -15.96 -31.01 -11.10
N SER A 415 -14.76 -30.44 -11.23
CA SER A 415 -13.50 -30.97 -10.71
C SER A 415 -12.85 -30.10 -9.61
N ALA A 416 -13.53 -29.04 -9.15
CA ALA A 416 -12.98 -28.09 -8.20
C ALA A 416 -12.71 -28.73 -6.83
N ALA A 417 -11.50 -28.50 -6.28
CA ALA A 417 -11.18 -28.80 -4.89
C ALA A 417 -11.92 -27.85 -3.93
N PRO A 418 -12.04 -28.16 -2.61
CA PRO A 418 -12.79 -27.33 -1.67
C PRO A 418 -12.36 -25.86 -1.62
N HIS A 419 -11.05 -25.58 -1.58
CA HIS A 419 -10.51 -24.21 -1.56
C HIS A 419 -10.72 -23.49 -2.91
N GLU A 420 -10.58 -24.20 -4.04
CA GLU A 420 -10.90 -23.63 -5.36
C GLU A 420 -12.39 -23.26 -5.47
N LEU A 421 -13.27 -24.14 -4.94
CA LEU A 421 -14.70 -23.90 -4.92
C LEU A 421 -15.03 -22.64 -4.10
N GLU A 422 -14.39 -22.43 -2.96
CA GLU A 422 -14.55 -21.21 -2.15
C GLU A 422 -14.21 -19.95 -2.95
N SER A 423 -13.03 -19.90 -3.58
CA SER A 423 -12.62 -18.75 -4.42
C SER A 423 -13.57 -18.53 -5.60
N MET A 424 -14.02 -19.60 -6.25
CA MET A 424 -14.99 -19.51 -7.36
C MET A 424 -16.33 -18.93 -6.90
N ILE A 425 -16.82 -19.34 -5.71
CA ILE A 425 -18.07 -18.85 -5.15
C ILE A 425 -17.93 -17.39 -4.72
N GLU A 426 -16.84 -17.00 -4.07
CA GLU A 426 -16.56 -15.61 -3.72
C GLU A 426 -16.58 -14.69 -4.95
N LEU A 427 -15.94 -15.12 -6.04
CA LEU A 427 -15.95 -14.39 -7.31
C LEU A 427 -17.37 -14.24 -7.87
N LEU A 428 -18.17 -15.32 -7.86
CA LEU A 428 -19.56 -15.25 -8.31
C LEU A 428 -20.42 -14.35 -7.41
N THR A 429 -20.21 -14.37 -6.10
CA THR A 429 -20.84 -13.48 -5.12
C THR A 429 -20.53 -12.02 -5.44
N ARG A 430 -19.26 -11.68 -5.68
CA ARG A 430 -18.84 -10.33 -6.11
C ARG A 430 -19.52 -9.92 -7.41
N CYS A 431 -19.56 -10.80 -8.42
CA CYS A 431 -20.29 -10.52 -9.66
C CYS A 431 -21.78 -10.26 -9.43
N CYS A 432 -22.42 -10.98 -8.50
CA CYS A 432 -23.83 -10.76 -8.14
C CYS A 432 -24.04 -9.38 -7.52
N TYR A 433 -23.23 -9.00 -6.53
CA TYR A 433 -23.27 -7.67 -5.91
C TYR A 433 -23.09 -6.56 -6.95
N SER A 434 -22.04 -6.63 -7.77
CA SER A 434 -21.78 -5.63 -8.82
C SER A 434 -22.92 -5.54 -9.85
N CYS A 435 -23.54 -6.66 -10.22
CA CYS A 435 -24.70 -6.65 -11.13
C CYS A 435 -25.95 -6.03 -10.49
N GLN A 436 -26.18 -6.25 -9.19
CA GLN A 436 -27.29 -5.65 -8.45
C GLN A 436 -27.10 -4.15 -8.28
N GLU A 437 -25.90 -3.71 -7.87
CA GLU A 437 -25.57 -2.30 -7.68
C GLU A 437 -25.76 -1.48 -8.96
N HIS A 438 -25.46 -2.08 -10.11
CA HIS A 438 -25.55 -1.40 -11.39
C HIS A 438 -26.86 -1.64 -12.15
N GLU A 439 -27.77 -2.45 -11.61
CA GLU A 439 -29.05 -2.85 -12.24
C GLU A 439 -28.89 -3.42 -13.66
N VAL A 440 -27.73 -3.99 -13.97
CA VAL A 440 -27.37 -4.45 -15.32
C VAL A 440 -27.46 -5.98 -15.40
N LEU A 441 -28.15 -6.46 -16.44
CA LEU A 441 -28.13 -7.86 -16.90
C LEU A 441 -28.45 -8.94 -15.83
N TRP A 442 -29.13 -8.57 -14.74
CA TRP A 442 -29.49 -9.48 -13.64
C TRP A 442 -30.17 -10.78 -14.10
N ARG A 443 -31.05 -10.70 -15.10
CA ARG A 443 -31.72 -11.86 -15.70
C ARG A 443 -30.77 -12.81 -16.42
N HIS A 444 -29.76 -12.26 -17.09
CA HIS A 444 -28.73 -13.05 -17.76
C HIS A 444 -27.85 -13.77 -16.73
N LEU A 445 -27.37 -13.05 -15.71
CA LEU A 445 -26.60 -13.64 -14.60
C LEU A 445 -27.38 -14.76 -13.91
N THR A 446 -28.65 -14.50 -13.58
CA THR A 446 -29.56 -15.49 -12.98
C THR A 446 -29.63 -16.78 -13.81
N THR A 447 -29.69 -16.66 -15.13
CA THR A 447 -29.74 -17.82 -16.03
C THR A 447 -28.42 -18.59 -15.98
N ARG A 448 -27.27 -17.89 -16.03
CA ARG A 448 -25.95 -18.50 -15.94
C ARG A 448 -25.73 -19.22 -14.60
N LEU A 449 -26.08 -18.61 -13.48
CA LEU A 449 -25.92 -19.23 -12.14
C LEU A 449 -26.78 -20.50 -11.98
N ARG A 450 -28.00 -20.50 -12.54
CA ARG A 450 -28.85 -21.70 -12.58
C ARG A 450 -28.25 -22.82 -13.43
N THR A 451 -27.58 -22.48 -14.52
CA THR A 451 -26.83 -23.45 -15.32
C THR A 451 -25.69 -24.05 -14.51
N LEU A 452 -24.89 -23.24 -13.81
CA LEU A 452 -23.81 -23.72 -12.93
C LEU A 452 -24.34 -24.67 -11.84
N TYR A 453 -25.45 -24.30 -11.18
CA TYR A 453 -26.10 -25.19 -10.21
C TYR A 453 -26.49 -26.54 -10.83
N SER A 454 -27.06 -26.51 -12.05
CA SER A 454 -27.47 -27.72 -12.75
C SER A 454 -26.29 -28.62 -13.18
N LEU A 455 -25.10 -28.03 -13.36
CA LEU A 455 -23.87 -28.73 -13.72
C LEU A 455 -23.08 -29.24 -12.50
N SER A 456 -23.50 -28.90 -11.29
CA SER A 456 -22.83 -29.31 -10.05
C SER A 456 -22.92 -30.82 -9.84
N ALA A 457 -21.75 -31.47 -9.83
CA ALA A 457 -21.62 -32.93 -9.75
C ALA A 457 -21.61 -33.43 -8.29
N GLY A 458 -21.01 -32.66 -7.37
CA GLY A 458 -20.88 -33.01 -5.96
C GLY A 458 -21.80 -32.24 -5.01
N ASP A 459 -22.04 -32.81 -3.83
CA ASP A 459 -22.91 -32.20 -2.81
C ASP A 459 -22.35 -30.87 -2.27
N ALA A 460 -21.03 -30.75 -2.13
CA ALA A 460 -20.39 -29.50 -1.71
C ALA A 460 -20.61 -28.36 -2.72
N GLN A 461 -20.44 -28.65 -4.02
CA GLN A 461 -20.68 -27.68 -5.12
C GLN A 461 -22.15 -27.24 -5.15
N ARG A 462 -23.08 -28.20 -5.03
CA ARG A 462 -24.51 -27.91 -4.99
C ARG A 462 -24.88 -27.06 -3.79
N THR A 463 -24.36 -27.37 -2.62
CA THR A 463 -24.62 -26.63 -1.38
C THR A 463 -24.12 -25.20 -1.51
N ALA A 464 -22.88 -24.99 -1.94
CA ALA A 464 -22.32 -23.65 -2.07
C ALA A 464 -23.07 -22.80 -3.12
N LEU A 465 -23.43 -23.37 -4.27
CA LEU A 465 -24.24 -22.67 -5.28
C LEU A 465 -25.69 -22.45 -4.83
N GLU A 466 -26.27 -23.36 -4.05
CA GLU A 466 -27.60 -23.17 -3.45
C GLU A 466 -27.62 -22.03 -2.44
N GLU A 467 -26.60 -21.94 -1.59
CA GLU A 467 -26.41 -20.83 -0.64
C GLU A 467 -26.30 -19.51 -1.38
N LEU A 468 -25.44 -19.42 -2.40
CA LEU A 468 -25.32 -18.26 -3.28
C LEU A 468 -26.67 -17.85 -3.89
N LEU A 469 -27.37 -18.79 -4.53
CA LEU A 469 -28.66 -18.52 -5.18
C LEU A 469 -29.70 -18.00 -4.17
N ARG A 470 -29.73 -18.57 -2.96
CA ARG A 470 -30.64 -18.15 -1.89
C ARG A 470 -30.31 -16.77 -1.34
N GLU A 471 -29.03 -16.46 -1.11
CA GLU A 471 -28.56 -15.13 -0.68
C GLU A 471 -29.11 -14.04 -1.60
N PHE A 472 -29.00 -14.26 -2.91
CA PHE A 472 -29.45 -13.32 -3.92
C PHE A 472 -30.92 -13.47 -4.34
N LYS A 473 -31.71 -14.29 -3.62
CA LYS A 473 -33.14 -14.54 -3.88
C LYS A 473 -33.43 -15.04 -5.31
N ILE A 474 -32.49 -15.78 -5.89
CA ILE A 474 -32.64 -16.41 -7.19
C ILE A 474 -33.32 -17.77 -7.00
N PRO A 475 -34.50 -18.03 -7.60
CA PRO A 475 -35.18 -19.32 -7.41
C PRO A 475 -34.34 -20.47 -7.96
N LEU A 476 -34.31 -21.59 -7.24
CA LEU A 476 -33.60 -22.79 -7.68
C LEU A 476 -34.28 -23.38 -8.94
N PRO A 477 -33.56 -24.09 -9.81
CA PRO A 477 -34.16 -24.70 -11.00
C PRO A 477 -35.35 -25.64 -10.71
N ALA A 478 -35.38 -26.27 -9.53
CA ALA A 478 -36.50 -27.11 -9.09
C ALA A 478 -37.77 -26.30 -8.73
N ASP A 479 -37.62 -25.05 -8.29
CA ASP A 479 -38.72 -24.20 -7.81
C ASP A 479 -39.49 -23.51 -8.96
N THR A 480 -38.94 -23.54 -10.18
CA THR A 480 -39.57 -22.93 -11.37
C THR A 480 -40.55 -23.84 -12.13
N ARG A 481 -40.87 -25.03 -11.59
CA ARG A 481 -41.82 -26.01 -12.19
C ARG A 481 -43.27 -25.86 -11.71
N THR A 482 -43.60 -24.78 -11.02
CA THR A 482 -44.97 -24.33 -10.69
C THR A 482 -45.31 -23.08 -11.48
#